data_AF-A0A1F8JQW4-F1
#
_entry.id   AF-A0A1F8JQW4-F1
#
_cell.length_a   1.000
_cell.length_b   1.000
_cell.length_c   1.000
_cell.angle_alpha   90.00
_cell.angle_beta   90.00
_cell.angle_gamma   90.00
#
_symmetry.space_group_name_H-M   'P 1'
#
loop_
_entity.id
_entity.type
_entity.pdbx_description
1 polymer ?
#
loop_
_entity_poly.entity_id
_entity_poly.type
_entity_poly.pdbx_seq_one_letter_code
_entity_poly.pdbx_strand_id
1 'polypeptide(L)'
;MRNKMRLLSFLIAGLSFPLVLFGSSFGKTPTEERIKANFPLLLCSNTEDAHLSFYSLYLSESDKKNIHFIIHSLAKYSVIKLGVKNKEIRKKGDAVEHVHPLRFLGYIFGEGGLRDDMRRIRKSSYKWNNFMDNFSNRLNKEASQDNLRRFVPGFAHALGVNPAAISSLIERRDWKGLVNYFL
;
A
#
# COMPACT_ATOMS: atom_id res chain seq x y z
N MET A 1 38.55 -3.51 23.08
CA MET A 1 37.14 -3.78 22.74
C MET A 1 36.26 -2.65 23.23
N ARG A 2 35.80 -1.76 22.34
CA ARG A 2 34.57 -0.97 22.52
C ARG A 2 34.08 -0.62 21.12
N ASN A 3 32.91 -1.16 20.81
CA ASN A 3 32.51 -1.51 19.46
C ASN A 3 32.04 -0.28 18.67
N LYS A 4 32.42 -0.26 17.39
CA LYS A 4 32.02 0.68 16.35
C LYS A 4 30.51 0.67 16.18
N MET A 5 29.88 1.85 16.18
CA MET A 5 28.64 2.13 15.43
C MET A 5 28.40 3.65 15.35
N ARG A 6 29.26 4.31 14.58
CA ARG A 6 28.94 5.52 13.81
C ARG A 6 29.09 5.12 12.34
N LEU A 7 28.23 5.67 11.46
CA LEU A 7 27.95 5.35 10.04
C LEU A 7 26.58 4.65 9.93
N LEU A 8 25.52 5.19 9.30
CA LEU A 8 25.41 6.22 8.27
C LEU A 8 24.22 7.15 8.58
N SER A 9 24.49 8.45 8.61
CA SER A 9 23.51 9.52 8.53
C SER A 9 24.06 10.55 7.55
N PHE A 10 23.68 10.45 6.28
CA PHE A 10 23.84 11.49 5.26
C PHE A 10 22.62 11.39 4.34
N LEU A 11 21.65 12.30 4.49
CA LEU A 11 21.55 13.64 3.86
C LEU A 11 20.97 13.55 2.44
N ILE A 12 19.65 13.70 2.38
CA ILE A 12 18.91 14.17 1.21
C ILE A 12 19.02 15.70 1.24
N ALA A 13 19.56 16.29 0.17
CA ALA A 13 19.62 17.74 -0.02
C ALA A 13 18.89 18.12 -1.32
N GLY A 14 18.05 19.16 -1.21
CA GLY A 14 17.51 19.94 -2.33
C GLY A 14 16.24 19.37 -2.96
N LEU A 15 15.21 20.13 -3.32
CA LEU A 15 15.12 21.57 -3.54
C LEU A 15 13.62 21.98 -3.56
N SER A 16 13.38 23.16 -2.97
CA SER A 16 12.47 24.23 -3.38
C SER A 16 10.96 24.00 -3.58
N PHE A 17 10.22 24.60 -2.65
CA PHE A 17 8.95 25.34 -2.82
C PHE A 17 8.87 26.16 -4.14
N PRO A 18 7.66 26.45 -4.68
CA PRO A 18 6.84 27.53 -4.14
C PRO A 18 5.34 27.28 -3.96
N LEU A 19 4.88 27.94 -2.90
CA LEU A 19 3.53 28.33 -2.55
C LEU A 19 3.06 29.38 -3.58
N VAL A 20 1.86 29.23 -4.14
CA VAL A 20 1.15 30.35 -4.78
C VAL A 20 -0.21 30.48 -4.12
N LEU A 21 -0.37 31.59 -3.40
CA LEU A 21 -1.62 32.11 -2.88
C LEU A 21 -2.19 33.15 -3.86
N PHE A 22 -3.51 33.25 -3.81
CA PHE A 22 -4.35 34.41 -4.10
C PHE A 22 -4.74 34.73 -5.55
N GLY A 23 -6.05 34.92 -5.71
CA GLY A 23 -6.70 35.39 -6.93
C GLY A 23 -8.23 35.32 -6.83
N SER A 24 -8.82 36.01 -5.84
CA SER A 24 -10.26 36.29 -5.80
C SER A 24 -10.62 37.27 -6.93
N SER A 25 -11.64 36.94 -7.72
CA SER A 25 -12.31 37.92 -8.58
C SER A 25 -13.81 37.70 -8.56
N PHE A 26 -14.49 38.83 -8.35
CA PHE A 26 -15.91 39.06 -8.18
C PHE A 26 -16.59 39.12 -9.56
N GLY A 27 -17.80 38.56 -9.72
CA GLY A 27 -18.57 38.86 -10.93
C GLY A 27 -19.79 37.99 -11.24
N LYS A 28 -20.92 38.34 -10.61
CA LYS A 28 -22.30 38.35 -11.15
C LYS A 28 -22.97 37.02 -11.53
N THR A 29 -24.00 36.67 -10.74
CA THR A 29 -25.17 35.88 -11.15
C THR A 29 -26.00 36.62 -12.20
N PRO A 30 -26.62 35.88 -13.13
CA PRO A 30 -28.08 36.04 -13.25
C PRO A 30 -28.84 34.73 -13.57
N THR A 31 -29.99 34.64 -12.90
CA THR A 31 -31.26 34.04 -13.32
C THR A 31 -31.42 32.52 -13.47
N GLU A 32 -32.13 32.02 -12.47
CA GLU A 32 -33.05 30.90 -12.44
C GLU A 32 -34.05 30.92 -13.62
N GLU A 33 -33.95 29.99 -14.58
CA GLU A 33 -35.13 29.40 -15.23
C GLU A 33 -34.81 28.11 -16.02
N ARG A 34 -35.39 27.01 -15.53
CA ARG A 34 -35.87 25.81 -16.24
C ARG A 34 -35.25 25.47 -17.61
N ILE A 35 -34.38 24.45 -17.61
CA ILE A 35 -34.41 23.41 -18.65
C ILE A 35 -34.35 22.04 -17.97
N LYS A 36 -35.52 21.40 -17.88
CA LYS A 36 -35.64 19.94 -17.74
C LYS A 36 -35.18 19.30 -19.04
N ALA A 37 -34.58 18.12 -18.91
CA ALA A 37 -34.30 17.15 -19.98
C ALA A 37 -33.19 17.54 -20.97
N ASN A 38 -31.95 17.20 -20.59
CA ASN A 38 -31.02 16.45 -21.44
C ASN A 38 -29.80 16.10 -20.59
N PHE A 39 -29.93 15.07 -19.75
CA PHE A 39 -28.76 14.34 -19.28
C PHE A 39 -28.37 13.38 -20.41
N PRO A 40 -27.23 13.56 -21.09
CA PRO A 40 -26.71 12.49 -21.93
C PRO A 40 -26.42 11.29 -21.03
N LEU A 41 -27.10 10.18 -21.31
CA LEU A 41 -26.84 8.85 -20.78
C LEU A 41 -25.47 8.34 -21.27
N LEU A 42 -24.38 8.88 -20.75
CA LEU A 42 -23.04 8.36 -20.97
C LEU A 42 -22.21 8.55 -19.70
N LEU A 43 -22.13 7.51 -18.87
CA LEU A 43 -21.02 7.19 -17.94
C LEU A 43 -21.43 5.97 -17.08
N CYS A 44 -21.62 4.80 -17.69
CA CYS A 44 -21.86 3.54 -16.96
C CYS A 44 -21.02 2.39 -17.55
N SER A 45 -19.75 2.64 -17.86
CA SER A 45 -18.82 1.60 -18.33
C SER A 45 -17.53 1.47 -17.52
N ASN A 46 -17.32 2.24 -16.45
CA ASN A 46 -15.97 2.35 -15.86
C ASN A 46 -15.81 1.74 -14.46
N THR A 47 -16.89 1.30 -13.80
CA THR A 47 -16.81 0.74 -12.45
C THR A 47 -16.44 -0.74 -12.46
N GLU A 48 -17.08 -1.55 -13.31
CA GLU A 48 -16.80 -3.00 -13.36
C GLU A 48 -15.36 -3.31 -13.78
N ASP A 49 -14.86 -2.66 -14.83
CA ASP A 49 -13.49 -2.84 -15.32
C ASP A 49 -12.43 -2.43 -14.28
N ALA A 50 -12.70 -1.38 -13.52
CA ALA A 50 -11.81 -0.90 -12.47
C ALA A 50 -11.71 -1.90 -11.31
N HIS A 51 -12.80 -2.59 -10.97
CA HIS A 51 -12.80 -3.64 -9.95
C HIS A 51 -12.07 -4.91 -10.41
N LEU A 52 -12.24 -5.31 -11.67
CA LEU A 52 -11.62 -6.51 -12.24
C LEU A 52 -10.10 -6.39 -12.36
N SER A 53 -9.57 -5.18 -12.54
CA SER A 53 -8.13 -4.94 -12.66
C SER A 53 -7.32 -5.53 -11.49
N PHE A 54 -7.82 -5.44 -10.25
CA PHE A 54 -7.14 -5.98 -9.08
C PHE A 54 -7.06 -7.51 -9.11
N TYR A 55 -8.12 -8.18 -9.57
CA TYR A 55 -8.19 -9.63 -9.65
C TYR A 55 -7.33 -10.20 -10.79
N SER A 56 -6.95 -9.36 -11.77
CA SER A 56 -5.94 -9.72 -12.79
C SER A 56 -4.53 -9.86 -12.21
N LEU A 57 -4.27 -9.32 -11.00
CA LEU A 57 -3.01 -9.52 -10.29
C LEU A 57 -2.93 -10.96 -9.79
N TYR A 58 -2.31 -11.80 -10.61
CA TYR A 58 -2.15 -13.22 -10.33
C TYR A 58 -1.42 -13.45 -9.00
N LEU A 59 -1.92 -14.42 -8.24
CA LEU A 59 -1.34 -14.86 -6.99
C LEU A 59 -1.43 -16.39 -6.91
N SER A 60 -0.32 -17.08 -7.13
CA SER A 60 -0.29 -18.53 -7.12
C SER A 60 -0.45 -19.12 -5.72
N GLU A 61 -0.82 -20.39 -5.62
CA GLU A 61 -0.85 -21.11 -4.34
C GLU A 61 0.53 -21.20 -3.67
N SER A 62 1.60 -21.24 -4.46
CA SER A 62 2.98 -21.16 -3.95
C SER A 62 3.26 -19.80 -3.30
N ASP A 63 2.82 -18.72 -3.95
CA ASP A 63 2.96 -17.36 -3.42
C ASP A 63 2.20 -17.21 -2.11
N LYS A 64 0.94 -17.65 -2.07
CA LYS A 64 0.12 -17.65 -0.85
C LYS A 64 0.81 -18.36 0.31
N LYS A 65 1.33 -19.57 0.08
CA LYS A 65 2.09 -20.34 1.09
C LYS A 65 3.35 -19.61 1.55
N ASN A 66 4.08 -18.97 0.63
CA ASN A 66 5.28 -18.20 0.97
C ASN A 66 4.94 -16.94 1.77
N ILE A 67 3.93 -16.16 1.36
CA ILE A 67 3.45 -14.98 2.10
C ILE A 67 3.00 -15.39 3.50
N HIS A 68 2.17 -16.44 3.61
CA HIS A 68 1.73 -16.96 4.89
C HIS A 68 2.91 -17.35 5.76
N PHE A 69 3.88 -18.11 5.23
CA PHE A 69 5.07 -18.49 5.98
C PHE A 69 5.86 -17.27 6.48
N ILE A 70 6.09 -16.26 5.63
CA ILE A 70 6.86 -15.06 5.98
C ILE A 70 6.18 -14.31 7.13
N ILE A 71 4.90 -13.97 6.95
CA ILE A 71 4.15 -13.16 7.93
C ILE A 71 3.96 -13.93 9.24
N HIS A 72 3.60 -15.21 9.17
CA HIS A 72 3.45 -16.04 10.35
C HIS A 72 4.77 -16.21 11.11
N SER A 73 5.88 -16.44 10.40
CA SER A 73 7.21 -16.54 11.00
C SER A 73 7.64 -15.24 11.67
N LEU A 74 7.45 -14.10 11.01
CA LEU A 74 7.71 -12.78 11.58
C LEU A 74 6.89 -12.56 12.86
N ALA A 75 5.62 -12.94 12.87
CA ALA A 75 4.77 -12.81 14.05
C ALA A 75 5.21 -13.72 15.21
N LYS A 76 5.49 -15.01 14.94
CA LYS A 76 5.69 -16.04 15.98
C LYS A 76 7.11 -16.17 16.49
N TYR A 77 8.12 -15.95 15.66
CA TYR A 77 9.52 -16.20 16.06
C TYR A 77 10.10 -15.05 16.87
N SER A 78 10.95 -15.37 17.84
CA SER A 78 11.79 -14.37 18.51
C SER A 78 12.82 -13.78 17.54
N VAL A 79 13.37 -12.61 17.85
CA VAL A 79 14.39 -11.96 17.00
C VAL A 79 15.59 -12.86 16.75
N ILE A 80 16.00 -13.64 17.76
CA ILE A 80 17.11 -14.61 17.65
C ILE A 80 16.74 -15.72 16.65
N LYS A 81 15.54 -16.32 16.78
CA LYS A 81 15.07 -17.38 15.88
C LYS A 81 14.89 -16.85 14.45
N LEU A 82 14.48 -15.60 14.29
CA LEU A 82 14.45 -14.93 12.98
C LEU A 82 15.85 -14.80 12.37
N GLY A 83 16.88 -14.49 13.17
CA GLY A 83 18.27 -14.48 12.71
C GLY A 83 18.72 -15.83 12.15
N VAL A 84 18.43 -16.93 12.87
CA VAL A 84 18.76 -18.29 12.41
C VAL A 84 17.99 -18.69 11.16
N LYS A 85 16.70 -18.35 11.10
CA LYS A 85 15.82 -18.68 9.97
C LYS A 85 15.85 -17.63 8.84
N ASN A 86 16.71 -16.63 8.93
CA ASN A 86 16.74 -15.50 8.01
C ASN A 86 16.95 -15.93 6.55
N LYS A 87 17.82 -16.91 6.29
CA LYS A 87 18.07 -17.42 4.94
C LYS A 87 16.81 -18.04 4.31
N GLU A 88 16.04 -18.78 5.09
CA GLU A 88 14.80 -19.42 4.63
C GLU A 88 13.70 -18.38 4.39
N ILE A 89 13.56 -17.41 5.30
CA ILE A 89 12.60 -16.30 5.16
C ILE A 89 12.94 -15.44 3.94
N ARG A 90 14.21 -15.11 3.73
CA ARG A 90 14.67 -14.36 2.56
C ARG A 90 14.40 -15.11 1.26
N LYS A 91 14.78 -16.38 1.17
CA LYS A 91 14.50 -17.21 -0.02
C LYS A 91 13.01 -17.20 -0.39
N LYS A 92 12.12 -17.24 0.61
CA LYS A 92 10.67 -17.14 0.37
C LYS A 92 10.22 -15.73 0.02
N GLY A 93 10.87 -14.70 0.57
CA GLY A 93 10.67 -13.30 0.22
C GLY A 93 11.03 -13.01 -1.24
N ASP A 94 12.19 -13.48 -1.68
CA ASP A 94 12.65 -13.38 -3.07
C ASP A 94 11.67 -14.08 -4.01
N ALA A 95 11.17 -15.26 -3.59
CA ALA A 95 10.18 -16.02 -4.36
C ALA A 95 8.80 -15.35 -4.47
N VAL A 96 8.52 -14.25 -3.75
CA VAL A 96 7.27 -13.47 -3.85
C VAL A 96 7.53 -12.00 -4.21
N GLU A 97 8.74 -11.69 -4.67
CA GLU A 97 9.11 -10.33 -5.07
C GLU A 97 8.28 -9.85 -6.27
N HIS A 98 7.98 -10.76 -7.20
CA HIS A 98 7.16 -10.50 -8.39
C HIS A 98 5.70 -10.18 -8.08
N VAL A 99 5.21 -10.52 -6.88
CA VAL A 99 3.82 -10.27 -6.49
C VAL A 99 3.60 -8.77 -6.33
N HIS A 100 2.55 -8.24 -6.96
CA HIS A 100 2.21 -6.83 -6.81
C HIS A 100 1.88 -6.48 -5.33
N PRO A 101 2.41 -5.38 -4.76
CA PRO A 101 2.30 -5.09 -3.33
C PRO A 101 0.84 -4.93 -2.84
N LEU A 102 -0.08 -4.40 -3.66
CA LEU A 102 -1.50 -4.36 -3.27
C LEU A 102 -2.13 -5.76 -3.23
N ARG A 103 -1.72 -6.69 -4.11
CA ARG A 103 -2.19 -8.08 -4.06
C ARG A 103 -1.62 -8.79 -2.83
N PHE A 104 -0.37 -8.52 -2.49
CA PHE A 104 0.26 -9.00 -1.26
C PHE A 104 -0.51 -8.55 0.00
N LEU A 105 -0.88 -7.27 0.12
CA LEU A 105 -1.72 -6.78 1.22
C LEU A 105 -3.12 -7.37 1.19
N GLY A 106 -3.73 -7.48 0.00
CA GLY A 106 -5.07 -8.03 -0.16
C GLY A 106 -5.15 -9.46 0.36
N TYR A 107 -4.12 -10.26 0.11
CA TYR A 107 -4.01 -11.58 0.70
C TYR A 107 -3.83 -11.52 2.23
N ILE A 108 -2.94 -10.68 2.76
CA ILE A 108 -2.71 -10.59 4.21
C ILE A 108 -3.96 -10.22 5.00
N PHE A 109 -4.69 -9.19 4.55
CA PHE A 109 -5.81 -8.62 5.29
C PHE A 109 -7.19 -9.18 4.89
N GLY A 110 -7.26 -9.93 3.79
CA GLY A 110 -8.43 -10.66 3.30
C GLY A 110 -8.23 -12.17 3.41
N GLU A 111 -8.11 -12.85 2.25
CA GLU A 111 -8.12 -14.32 2.10
C GLU A 111 -7.15 -15.09 3.03
N GLY A 112 -5.99 -14.52 3.33
CA GLY A 112 -4.95 -15.17 4.13
C GLY A 112 -5.19 -15.15 5.64
N GLY A 113 -6.09 -14.30 6.14
CA GLY A 113 -6.41 -14.24 7.57
C GLY A 113 -5.22 -13.85 8.48
N LEU A 114 -4.25 -13.09 7.96
CA LEU A 114 -2.98 -12.80 8.65
C LEU A 114 -3.00 -11.50 9.47
N ARG A 115 -4.18 -10.89 9.67
CA ARG A 115 -4.32 -9.61 10.38
C ARG A 115 -3.75 -9.65 11.80
N ASP A 116 -4.01 -10.72 12.55
CA ASP A 116 -3.50 -10.85 13.92
C ASP A 116 -1.99 -11.08 13.97
N ASP A 117 -1.43 -11.74 12.95
CA ASP A 117 0.02 -11.85 12.80
C ASP A 117 0.64 -10.47 12.54
N MET A 118 0.03 -9.66 11.68
CA MET A 118 0.46 -8.28 11.46
C MET A 118 0.36 -7.41 12.72
N ARG A 119 -0.69 -7.57 13.53
CA ARG A 119 -0.80 -6.91 14.85
C ARG A 119 0.34 -7.31 15.79
N ARG A 120 0.71 -8.59 15.81
CA ARG A 120 1.86 -9.09 16.59
C ARG A 120 3.18 -8.51 16.07
N ILE A 121 3.37 -8.44 14.75
CA ILE A 121 4.55 -7.83 14.14
C ILE A 121 4.66 -6.36 14.54
N ARG A 122 3.56 -5.59 14.48
CA ARG A 122 3.52 -4.17 14.84
C ARG A 122 3.95 -3.89 16.29
N LYS A 123 3.72 -4.82 17.22
CA LYS A 123 4.16 -4.68 18.63
C LYS A 123 5.68 -4.67 18.80
N SER A 124 6.44 -5.16 17.83
CA SER A 124 7.90 -5.17 17.88
C SER A 124 8.48 -4.18 16.88
N SER A 125 9.04 -3.08 17.37
CA SER A 125 9.63 -2.03 16.51
C SER A 125 10.66 -2.58 15.52
N TYR A 126 11.49 -3.54 15.94
CA TYR A 126 12.46 -4.19 15.06
C TYR A 126 11.80 -4.95 13.90
N LYS A 127 10.79 -5.78 14.19
CA LYS A 127 10.10 -6.56 13.16
C LYS A 127 9.26 -5.67 12.25
N TRP A 128 8.58 -4.69 12.84
CA TRP A 128 7.75 -3.74 12.13
C TRP A 128 8.57 -2.88 11.18
N ASN A 129 9.68 -2.30 11.64
CA ASN A 129 10.55 -1.47 10.80
C ASN A 129 11.13 -2.31 9.67
N ASN A 130 11.67 -3.50 9.96
CA ASN A 130 12.21 -4.38 8.91
C ASN A 130 11.15 -4.76 7.85
N PHE A 131 9.92 -5.07 8.27
CA PHE A 131 8.82 -5.29 7.34
C PHE A 131 8.52 -4.02 6.51
N MET A 132 8.31 -2.89 7.17
CA MET A 132 7.90 -1.64 6.52
C MET A 132 8.97 -1.06 5.61
N ASP A 133 10.26 -1.19 5.93
CA ASP A 133 11.36 -0.68 5.11
C ASP A 133 11.35 -1.39 3.74
N ASN A 134 11.32 -2.72 3.77
CA ASN A 134 11.26 -3.54 2.55
C ASN A 134 9.95 -3.32 1.78
N PHE A 135 8.82 -3.26 2.49
CA PHE A 135 7.51 -3.15 1.86
C PHE A 135 7.27 -1.75 1.27
N SER A 136 7.71 -0.69 1.95
CA SER A 136 7.64 0.70 1.46
C SER A 136 8.48 0.89 0.20
N ASN A 137 9.64 0.23 0.09
CA ASN A 137 10.45 0.27 -1.12
C ASN A 137 9.71 -0.30 -2.34
N ARG A 138 8.98 -1.42 -2.16
CA ARG A 138 8.15 -2.00 -3.22
C ARG A 138 7.00 -1.08 -3.61
N LEU A 139 6.30 -0.51 -2.64
CA LEU A 139 5.24 0.48 -2.89
C LEU A 139 5.77 1.72 -3.60
N ASN A 140 6.93 2.23 -3.21
CA ASN A 140 7.55 3.37 -3.86
C ASN A 140 7.90 3.09 -5.33
N LYS A 141 8.43 1.89 -5.63
CA LYS A 141 8.73 1.44 -6.99
C LYS A 141 7.47 1.45 -7.86
N GLU A 142 6.40 0.79 -7.42
CA GLU A 142 5.14 0.76 -8.17
C GLU A 142 4.49 2.15 -8.28
N ALA A 143 4.53 2.96 -7.22
CA ALA A 143 4.02 4.33 -7.24
C ALA A 143 4.78 5.23 -8.22
N SER A 144 6.08 5.03 -8.40
CA SER A 144 6.89 5.77 -9.38
C SER A 144 6.55 5.43 -10.84
N GLN A 145 5.93 4.26 -11.05
CA GLN A 145 5.50 3.75 -12.35
C GLN A 145 4.00 3.94 -12.59
N ASP A 146 3.32 4.70 -11.72
CA ASP A 146 1.85 4.86 -11.68
C ASP A 146 1.08 3.51 -11.65
N ASN A 147 1.71 2.47 -11.10
CA ASN A 147 1.18 1.10 -11.14
C ASN A 147 0.33 0.74 -9.90
N LEU A 148 -0.05 1.72 -9.07
CA LEU A 148 -0.90 1.48 -7.89
C LEU A 148 -2.36 1.88 -8.12
N ARG A 149 -2.59 3.07 -8.68
CA ARG A 149 -3.91 3.73 -8.71
C ARG A 149 -4.99 2.90 -9.38
N ARG A 150 -4.65 2.27 -10.50
CA ARG A 150 -5.58 1.44 -11.28
C ARG A 150 -6.19 0.29 -10.47
N PHE A 151 -5.47 -0.23 -9.48
CA PHE A 151 -5.90 -1.38 -8.69
C PHE A 151 -6.64 -1.01 -7.40
N VAL A 152 -6.67 0.28 -7.03
CA VAL A 152 -7.28 0.73 -5.76
C VAL A 152 -8.76 0.35 -5.65
N PRO A 153 -9.62 0.53 -6.68
CA PRO A 153 -11.03 0.19 -6.58
C PRO A 153 -11.27 -1.29 -6.28
N GLY A 154 -10.58 -2.20 -6.98
CA GLY A 154 -10.68 -3.63 -6.74
C GLY A 154 -10.04 -4.07 -5.41
N PHE A 155 -8.91 -3.47 -5.01
CA PHE A 155 -8.28 -3.73 -3.72
C PHE A 155 -9.17 -3.31 -2.54
N ALA A 156 -9.79 -2.13 -2.63
CA ALA A 156 -10.70 -1.62 -1.61
C ALA A 156 -11.97 -2.47 -1.52
N HIS A 157 -12.53 -2.87 -2.66
CA HIS A 157 -13.65 -3.80 -2.73
C HIS A 157 -13.32 -5.14 -2.05
N ALA A 158 -12.16 -5.74 -2.37
CA ALA A 158 -11.73 -7.02 -1.82
C ALA A 158 -11.58 -7.02 -0.28
N LEU A 159 -11.33 -5.85 0.32
CA LEU A 159 -11.19 -5.69 1.76
C LEU A 159 -12.40 -5.04 2.44
N GLY A 160 -13.44 -4.67 1.68
CA GLY A 160 -14.65 -4.02 2.21
C GLY A 160 -14.38 -2.63 2.79
N VAL A 161 -13.50 -1.84 2.16
CA VAL A 161 -13.08 -0.52 2.64
C VAL A 161 -13.34 0.59 1.63
N ASN A 162 -13.34 1.85 2.10
CA ASN A 162 -13.55 3.01 1.23
C ASN A 162 -12.34 3.23 0.30
N PRO A 163 -12.50 3.19 -1.04
CA PRO A 163 -11.41 3.41 -1.99
C PRO A 163 -10.79 4.82 -1.86
N ALA A 164 -11.57 5.85 -1.51
CA ALA A 164 -11.05 7.20 -1.36
C ALA A 164 -10.02 7.31 -0.21
N ALA A 165 -10.25 6.57 0.89
CA ALA A 165 -9.29 6.52 2.00
C ALA A 165 -7.96 5.91 1.57
N ILE A 166 -8.02 4.82 0.78
CA ILE A 166 -6.83 4.15 0.24
C ILE A 166 -6.10 5.04 -0.75
N SER A 167 -6.81 5.65 -1.72
CA SER A 167 -6.21 6.58 -2.68
C SER A 167 -5.48 7.72 -1.99
N SER A 168 -6.11 8.31 -0.97
CA SER A 168 -5.53 9.42 -0.20
C SER A 168 -4.23 9.03 0.53
N LEU A 169 -4.15 7.82 1.08
CA LEU A 169 -2.92 7.29 1.69
C LEU A 169 -1.82 7.01 0.64
N ILE A 170 -2.20 6.50 -0.53
CA ILE A 170 -1.26 6.23 -1.62
C ILE A 170 -0.69 7.51 -2.22
N GLU A 171 -1.53 8.51 -2.46
CA GLU A 171 -1.13 9.82 -3.01
C GLU A 171 -0.15 10.56 -2.10
N ARG A 172 -0.38 10.50 -0.79
CA ARG A 172 0.54 11.06 0.22
C ARG A 172 1.79 10.20 0.46
N ARG A 173 1.89 9.03 -0.19
CA ARG A 173 2.92 8.01 0.08
C ARG A 173 3.00 7.62 1.56
N ASP A 174 1.88 7.66 2.26
CA ASP A 174 1.77 7.25 3.65
C ASP A 174 1.62 5.73 3.75
N TRP A 175 2.70 5.01 3.43
CA TRP A 175 2.71 3.54 3.40
C TRP A 175 2.47 2.93 4.77
N LYS A 176 2.98 3.57 5.82
CA LYS A 176 2.76 3.14 7.20
C LYS A 176 1.30 3.35 7.59
N GLY A 177 0.70 4.49 7.24
CA GLY A 177 -0.74 4.74 7.40
C GLY A 177 -1.59 3.74 6.61
N LEU A 178 -1.21 3.42 5.38
CA LEU A 178 -1.87 2.41 4.55
C LEU A 178 -1.93 1.05 5.23
N VAL A 179 -0.81 0.53 5.73
CA VAL A 179 -0.81 -0.77 6.42
C VAL A 179 -1.55 -0.67 7.77
N ASN A 180 -1.40 0.45 8.49
CA ASN A 180 -2.07 0.66 9.77
C ASN A 180 -3.59 0.78 9.66
N TYR A 181 -4.12 1.25 8.53
CA TYR A 181 -5.55 1.36 8.27
C TYR A 181 -6.28 0.01 8.41
N PHE A 182 -5.57 -1.10 8.24
CA PHE A 182 -6.14 -2.46 8.31
C PHE A 182 -5.90 -3.19 9.65
N LEU A 183 -5.24 -2.56 10.64
CA LEU A 183 -4.86 -3.20 11.91
C LEU A 183 -5.77 -2.81 13.06
#